data_AF-A0A660XME6-F1
#
_entry.id   AF-A0A660XME6-F1
#
_cell.length_a   1.000
_cell.length_b   1.000
_cell.length_c   1.000
_cell.angle_alpha   90.00
_cell.angle_beta   90.00
_cell.angle_gamma   90.00
#
_symmetry.space_group_name_H-M   'P 1'
#
loop_
_entity.id
_entity.type
_entity.pdbx_description
1 polymer ?
#
loop_
_entity_poly.entity_id
_entity_poly.type
_entity_poly.pdbx_seq_one_letter_code
_entity_poly.pdbx_strand_id
1 'polypeptide(L)'
;MTIEPSNRRLPFCKITDGEIILNKIGKIINDKWKWIFKQYNHIRMDKYVIIPDHFHAIIRILPDSQGNVWAGPAPPAHLDKRKRYSLSQIIGAFKTKSSISIHKVGYMNYKWK
;
A
#
# COMPACT_ATOMS: atom_id res chain seq x y z
N MET A 1 10.00 4.02 -1.69
CA MET A 1 10.09 2.76 -0.92
C MET A 1 10.25 1.61 -1.88
N THR A 2 11.09 0.63 -1.54
CA THR A 2 11.35 -0.59 -2.34
C THR A 2 10.93 -1.80 -1.51
N ILE A 3 10.13 -2.71 -2.08
CA ILE A 3 9.68 -3.93 -1.41
C ILE A 3 9.91 -5.14 -2.33
N GLU A 4 10.58 -6.17 -1.84
CA GLU A 4 10.93 -7.39 -2.59
C GLU A 4 10.19 -8.65 -2.08
N PRO A 5 9.87 -9.63 -2.95
CA PRO A 5 9.45 -10.96 -2.53
C PRO A 5 10.64 -11.78 -2.01
N SER A 6 10.42 -12.58 -0.98
CA SER A 6 11.45 -13.43 -0.36
C SER A 6 11.88 -14.60 -1.23
N ASN A 7 11.09 -14.95 -2.25
CA ASN A 7 11.36 -16.09 -3.10
C ASN A 7 11.51 -15.62 -4.55
N ARG A 8 12.75 -15.70 -5.08
CA ARG A 8 13.10 -15.38 -6.49
C ARG A 8 12.34 -16.20 -7.53
N ARG A 9 11.47 -17.14 -7.12
CA ARG A 9 10.66 -18.02 -7.99
C ARG A 9 9.23 -17.54 -8.25
N LEU A 10 8.74 -16.51 -7.56
CA LEU A 10 7.37 -16.00 -7.74
C LEU A 10 7.39 -14.52 -8.13
N PRO A 11 7.62 -14.20 -9.41
CA PRO A 11 7.62 -12.81 -9.85
C PRO A 11 6.23 -12.19 -9.69
N PHE A 12 6.13 -10.87 -9.57
CA PHE A 12 4.84 -10.16 -9.55
C PHE A 12 4.24 -9.99 -10.96
N CYS A 13 5.10 -9.91 -11.96
CA CYS A 13 4.73 -9.69 -13.34
C CYS A 13 5.74 -10.33 -14.28
N LYS A 14 5.40 -10.35 -15.57
CA LYS A 14 6.35 -10.57 -16.66
C LYS A 14 6.47 -9.27 -17.46
N ILE A 15 7.61 -9.07 -18.10
CA ILE A 15 7.81 -7.97 -19.05
C ILE A 15 7.90 -8.62 -20.43
N THR A 16 6.98 -8.25 -21.33
CA THR A 16 6.93 -8.74 -22.72
C THR A 16 6.79 -7.51 -23.61
N ASP A 17 7.67 -7.35 -24.60
CA ASP A 17 7.68 -6.21 -25.54
C ASP A 17 7.65 -4.82 -24.86
N GLY A 18 8.30 -4.70 -23.70
CA GLY A 18 8.34 -3.47 -22.91
C GLY A 18 7.10 -3.23 -22.04
N GLU A 19 6.09 -4.11 -22.10
CA GLU A 19 4.87 -4.00 -21.31
C GLU A 19 4.91 -4.84 -20.03
N ILE A 20 4.32 -4.31 -18.96
CA ILE A 20 4.21 -4.99 -17.66
C ILE A 20 2.91 -5.81 -17.62
N ILE A 21 3.04 -7.13 -17.60
CA ILE A 21 1.90 -8.05 -17.50
C ILE A 21 1.84 -8.64 -16.09
N LEU A 22 0.92 -8.13 -15.27
CA LEU A 22 0.71 -8.60 -13.89
C LEU A 22 0.13 -10.02 -13.86
N ASN A 23 0.73 -10.89 -13.07
CA ASN A 23 0.16 -12.21 -12.78
C ASN A 23 -0.80 -12.15 -11.56
N LYS A 24 -1.26 -13.30 -11.07
CA LYS A 24 -2.18 -13.36 -9.91
C LYS A 24 -1.63 -12.64 -8.67
N ILE A 25 -0.33 -12.80 -8.39
CA ILE A 25 0.33 -12.15 -7.25
C ILE A 25 0.43 -10.65 -7.48
N GLY A 26 0.90 -10.20 -8.66
CA GLY A 26 0.99 -8.78 -9.00
C GLY A 26 -0.36 -8.07 -8.96
N LYS A 27 -1.44 -8.73 -9.41
CA LYS A 27 -2.81 -8.20 -9.31
C LYS A 27 -3.23 -8.01 -7.85
N ILE A 28 -2.97 -9.00 -6.98
CA ILE A 28 -3.26 -8.86 -5.55
C ILE A 28 -2.49 -7.70 -4.93
N ILE A 29 -1.19 -7.58 -5.24
CA ILE A 29 -0.33 -6.48 -4.76
C ILE A 29 -0.91 -5.13 -5.20
N ASN A 30 -1.27 -4.98 -6.47
CA ASN A 30 -1.89 -3.78 -7.02
C ASN A 30 -3.19 -3.43 -6.28
N ASP A 31 -4.05 -4.42 -6.03
CA ASP A 31 -5.32 -4.22 -5.35
C ASP A 31 -5.13 -3.83 -3.88
N LYS A 32 -4.18 -4.47 -3.18
CA LYS A 32 -3.86 -4.11 -1.79
C LYS A 32 -3.20 -2.75 -1.69
N TRP A 33 -2.41 -2.36 -2.68
CA TRP A 33 -1.84 -1.03 -2.75
C TRP A 33 -2.93 0.04 -2.85
N LYS A 34 -3.89 -0.13 -3.76
CA LYS A 34 -5.05 0.75 -3.88
C LYS A 34 -5.92 0.76 -2.61
N TRP A 35 -6.05 -0.39 -1.95
CA TRP A 35 -6.81 -0.51 -0.70
C TRP A 35 -6.23 0.36 0.42
N ILE A 36 -4.91 0.45 0.56
CA ILE A 36 -4.23 1.25 1.59
C ILE A 36 -4.69 2.72 1.56
N PHE A 37 -4.75 3.35 0.38
CA PHE A 37 -5.17 4.75 0.25
C PHE A 37 -6.67 4.99 0.49
N LYS A 38 -7.48 3.92 0.53
CA LYS A 38 -8.88 3.98 0.97
C LYS A 38 -9.00 3.88 2.49
N GLN A 39 -8.03 3.27 3.17
CA GLN A 39 -8.06 3.07 4.62
C GLN A 39 -7.46 4.24 5.40
N TYR A 40 -6.43 4.87 4.85
CA TYR A 40 -5.66 5.91 5.53
C TYR A 40 -5.86 7.25 4.81
N ASN A 41 -6.63 8.15 5.43
CA ASN A 41 -6.98 9.45 4.86
C ASN A 41 -5.81 10.46 4.87
N HIS A 42 -4.77 10.20 5.65
CA HIS A 42 -3.58 11.06 5.79
C HIS A 42 -2.48 10.77 4.78
N ILE A 43 -2.73 9.89 3.79
CA ILE A 43 -1.80 9.60 2.71
C ILE A 43 -2.49 9.65 1.34
N ARG A 44 -1.73 10.00 0.31
CA ARG A 44 -2.17 9.95 -1.09
C ARG A 44 -1.18 9.17 -1.94
N MET A 45 -1.73 8.45 -2.90
CA MET A 45 -0.98 7.71 -3.89
C MET A 45 -0.46 8.69 -4.93
N ASP A 46 0.85 8.67 -5.18
CA ASP A 46 1.44 9.35 -6.34
C ASP A 46 1.76 8.27 -7.39
N LYS A 47 3.03 8.14 -7.79
CA LYS A 47 3.47 7.10 -8.73
C LYS A 47 3.84 5.80 -8.01
N TYR A 48 3.61 4.68 -8.69
CA TYR A 48 4.12 3.37 -8.29
C TYR A 48 4.34 2.48 -9.51
N VAL A 49 5.18 1.47 -9.36
CA VAL A 49 5.43 0.44 -10.37
C VAL A 49 5.61 -0.92 -9.70
N ILE A 50 5.02 -1.95 -10.32
CA ILE A 50 5.22 -3.36 -9.95
C ILE A 50 6.12 -3.96 -11.03
N ILE A 51 7.34 -4.30 -10.68
CA ILE A 51 8.28 -5.03 -11.54
C ILE A 51 8.40 -6.47 -11.02
N PRO A 52 8.99 -7.41 -11.79
CA PRO A 52 8.92 -8.84 -11.44
C PRO A 52 9.38 -9.15 -10.02
N ASP A 53 10.39 -8.45 -9.51
CA ASP A 53 11.02 -8.70 -8.22
C ASP A 53 10.90 -7.53 -7.23
N HIS A 54 10.38 -6.37 -7.61
CA HIS A 54 10.26 -5.24 -6.70
C HIS A 54 8.94 -4.48 -6.90
N PHE A 55 8.53 -3.83 -5.82
CA PHE A 55 7.48 -2.84 -5.81
C PHE A 55 8.08 -1.49 -5.40
N HIS A 56 7.96 -0.49 -6.27
CA HIS A 56 8.38 0.87 -5.98
C HIS A 56 7.17 1.78 -5.90
N ALA A 57 7.15 2.64 -4.89
CA ALA A 57 6.09 3.64 -4.76
C ALA A 57 6.56 4.93 -4.10
N ILE A 58 5.86 6.00 -4.49
CA ILE A 58 5.90 7.34 -3.92
C ILE A 58 4.56 7.56 -3.22
N ILE A 59 4.64 7.94 -1.94
CA ILE A 59 3.49 8.26 -1.10
C ILE A 59 3.63 9.72 -0.69
N ARG A 60 2.56 10.49 -0.85
CA ARG A 60 2.46 11.81 -0.25
C ARG A 60 1.83 11.68 1.12
N ILE A 61 2.51 12.19 2.14
CA ILE A 61 1.96 12.31 3.49
C ILE A 61 1.27 13.66 3.54
N LEU A 62 -0.02 13.65 3.84
CA LEU A 62 -0.79 14.89 3.96
C LEU A 62 -0.55 15.50 5.34
N PRO A 63 -0.43 16.83 5.44
CA PRO A 63 -0.39 17.51 6.71
C PRO A 63 -1.68 17.20 7.51
N ASP A 64 -1.60 17.33 8.82
CA ASP A 64 -2.80 17.43 9.64
C ASP A 64 -3.58 18.63 9.12
N SER A 65 -4.75 18.39 8.53
CA SER A 65 -5.70 19.44 8.28
C SER A 65 -6.22 19.95 9.63
N GLN A 66 -5.41 20.69 10.38
CA GLN A 66 -5.91 21.69 11.32
C GLN A 66 -6.46 22.92 10.57
N GLY A 67 -6.37 22.94 9.24
CA GLY A 67 -7.02 23.93 8.38
C GLY A 67 -8.33 23.43 7.77
N ASN A 68 -9.27 22.91 8.57
CA ASN A 68 -10.66 23.19 8.22
C ASN A 68 -10.80 24.69 8.44
N VAL A 69 -11.02 25.48 7.38
CA VAL A 69 -11.72 26.77 7.49
C VAL A 69 -13.15 26.44 7.97
N TRP A 70 -13.26 26.09 9.24
CA TRP A 70 -14.51 25.91 9.94
C TRP A 70 -14.88 27.30 10.45
N ALA A 71 -15.91 27.90 9.86
CA ALA A 71 -16.44 29.20 10.29
C ALA A 71 -17.27 29.10 11.59
N GLY A 72 -17.03 28.09 12.43
CA GLY A 72 -17.72 27.85 13.69
C GLY A 72 -16.74 27.60 14.85
N PRO A 73 -17.23 27.29 16.06
CA PRO A 73 -16.36 26.96 17.19
C PRO A 73 -15.56 25.70 16.89
N ALA A 74 -14.26 25.71 17.17
CA ALA A 74 -13.40 24.53 17.01
C ALA A 74 -14.02 23.33 17.74
N PRO A 75 -14.11 22.13 17.11
CA PRO A 75 -14.61 20.95 17.80
C PRO A 75 -13.72 20.67 19.01
N PRO A 76 -14.30 20.27 20.16
CA PRO A 76 -13.52 19.91 21.33
C PRO A 76 -12.38 18.94 21.00
N ALA A 77 -11.19 19.17 21.58
CA ALA A 77 -9.97 18.40 21.30
C ALA A 77 -10.12 16.87 21.50
N HIS A 78 -11.16 16.41 22.20
CA HIS A 78 -11.47 15.00 22.39
C HIS A 78 -12.21 14.33 21.20
N LEU A 79 -12.67 15.11 20.21
CA LEU A 79 -13.41 14.60 19.05
C LEU A 79 -12.55 14.35 17.80
N ASP A 80 -11.39 15.01 17.63
CA ASP A 80 -10.46 14.69 16.53
C ASP A 80 -9.54 13.52 16.91
N LYS A 81 -10.14 12.33 17.09
CA LYS A 81 -9.43 11.07 17.34
C LYS A 81 -9.03 10.36 16.04
N ARG A 82 -8.66 11.10 14.98
CA ARG A 82 -8.14 10.46 13.76
C ARG A 82 -6.76 9.88 14.06
N LYS A 83 -6.74 8.61 14.48
CA LYS A 83 -5.53 7.84 14.77
C LYS A 83 -4.64 7.82 13.54
N ARG A 84 -3.54 8.57 13.58
CA ARG A 84 -2.51 8.53 12.54
C ARG A 84 -1.64 7.29 12.74
N TYR A 85 -1.48 6.55 11.66
CA TYR A 85 -0.55 5.43 11.59
C TYR A 85 0.76 5.90 10.99
N SER A 86 1.89 5.47 11.56
CA SER A 86 3.20 5.72 10.98
C SER A 86 3.32 5.05 9.61
N LEU A 87 4.23 5.54 8.78
CA LEU A 87 4.50 4.93 7.47
C LEU A 87 4.84 3.43 7.63
N SER A 88 5.65 3.06 8.63
CA SER A 88 5.99 1.67 8.92
C SER A 88 4.76 0.82 9.24
N GLN A 89 3.78 1.35 9.99
CA GLN A 89 2.54 0.64 10.29
C GLN A 89 1.67 0.45 9.05
N ILE A 90 1.54 1.47 8.21
CA ILE A 90 0.79 1.40 6.95
C ILE A 90 1.40 0.33 6.03
N ILE A 91 2.72 0.32 5.91
CA ILE A 91 3.45 -0.63 5.07
C ILE A 91 3.40 -2.04 5.66
N GLY A 92 3.43 -2.17 6.99
CA GLY A 92 3.17 -3.43 7.67
C GLY A 92 1.78 -3.99 7.37
N ALA A 93 0.75 -3.13 7.37
CA ALA A 93 -0.61 -3.51 6.98
C ALA A 93 -0.67 -3.95 5.50
N PHE A 94 -0.02 -3.21 4.60
CA PHE A 94 0.08 -3.55 3.19
C PHE A 94 0.72 -4.94 2.97
N LYS A 95 1.90 -5.16 3.54
CA LYS A 95 2.62 -6.44 3.44
C LYS A 95 1.75 -7.59 3.97
N THR A 96 1.19 -7.43 5.17
CA THR A 96 0.34 -8.44 5.82
C THR A 96 -0.89 -8.78 4.99
N LYS A 97 -1.66 -7.78 4.56
CA LYS A 97 -2.91 -8.02 3.79
C LYS A 97 -2.64 -8.60 2.41
N SER A 98 -1.49 -8.27 1.81
CA SER A 98 -1.06 -8.88 0.56
C SER A 98 -0.72 -10.35 0.77
N SER A 99 0.11 -10.70 1.76
CA SER A 99 0.47 -12.10 2.05
C SER A 99 -0.76 -12.95 2.33
N ILE A 100 -1.70 -12.46 3.15
CA ILE A 100 -2.96 -13.18 3.44
C ILE A 100 -3.74 -13.48 2.14
N SER A 101 -3.89 -12.49 1.26
CA SER A 101 -4.61 -12.70 -0.01
C SER A 101 -3.85 -13.62 -0.96
N ILE A 102 -2.52 -13.57 -0.97
CA ILE A 102 -1.67 -14.43 -1.80
C ILE A 102 -1.71 -15.89 -1.30
N HIS A 103 -1.71 -16.11 0.01
CA HIS A 103 -1.88 -17.43 0.62
C HIS A 103 -3.26 -18.02 0.28
N LYS A 104 -4.32 -17.21 0.36
CA LYS A 104 -5.69 -17.64 0.02
C LYS A 104 -5.85 -18.15 -1.42
N VAL A 105 -5.02 -17.71 -2.35
CA VAL A 105 -5.06 -18.17 -3.76
C VAL A 105 -4.06 -19.29 -4.05
N GLY A 106 -3.46 -19.89 -3.02
CA GLY A 106 -2.66 -21.12 -3.10
C GLY A 106 -1.14 -20.94 -2.96
N TYR A 107 -0.63 -19.71 -2.85
CA TYR A 107 0.83 -19.47 -2.74
C TYR A 107 1.30 -19.44 -1.28
N MET A 108 1.09 -20.53 -0.53
CA MET A 108 1.32 -20.60 0.93
C MET A 108 2.75 -20.25 1.40
N ASN A 109 3.74 -20.46 0.53
CA ASN A 109 5.16 -20.18 0.83
C ASN A 109 5.58 -18.73 0.51
N TYR A 110 4.65 -17.87 0.08
CA TYR A 110 4.94 -16.48 -0.21
C TYR A 110 5.29 -15.71 1.07
N LYS A 111 6.41 -15.00 1.06
CA LYS A 111 6.78 -14.02 2.10
C LYS A 111 7.43 -12.81 1.43
N TRP A 112 7.38 -11.67 2.12
CA TRP A 112 8.15 -10.47 1.76
C TRP A 112 9.57 -10.61 2.30
N LYS A 113 10.55 -9.98 1.66
CA LYS A 113 11.84 -9.66 2.29
C LYS A 113 11.72 -8.44 3.21
#